data_AF-A0A953XZ31-F1
#
_entry.id   AF-A0A953XZ31-F1
#
_cell.length_a   1.000
_cell.length_b   1.000
_cell.length_c   1.000
_cell.angle_alpha   90.00
_cell.angle_beta   90.00
_cell.angle_gamma   90.00
#
_symmetry.space_group_name_H-M   'P 1'
#
loop_
_entity.id
_entity.type
_entity.pdbx_description
1 polymer ?
#
loop_
_entity_poly.entity_id
_entity_poly.type
_entity_poly.pdbx_seq_one_letter_code
_entity_poly.pdbx_strand_id
1 'polypeptide(L)'
;MRVRNLVAAAVAGALCCSVAWGATAKEVTASALNVRSGPSTRNAVIGQAHRGEVYAALRQSGSWWEIQFDGRRGWCHGSYLRSSSRALRGVTAASLNVRTGASTRYRALGALPRGAQVAVQGSSGSWRKISFGGRQAWCHGSYLGGSGSSGGSTRPTSRRGFIQLAASGRGFYNYSPASDRWGTTRLIYGLERIGRRWSGQGPRMGVGDISLANGGPMPGHVSHQLGVDVDVKPVRNDGSTAPVTIYQSAYSRTLTQRLLNLFVAELRIRLILFNDTRTRPTQTWPNHHNHFHARIY
;
A
#
# COMPACT_ATOMS: atom_id res chain seq x y z
N MET A 1 -55.60 16.21 -20.56
CA MET A 1 -54.60 16.63 -19.55
C MET A 1 -53.55 15.53 -19.39
N ARG A 2 -52.32 15.74 -19.90
CA ARG A 2 -51.19 14.82 -19.67
C ARG A 2 -50.38 15.35 -18.50
N VAL A 3 -50.47 14.69 -17.34
CA VAL A 3 -49.59 14.99 -16.21
C VAL A 3 -48.27 14.26 -16.46
N ARG A 4 -47.22 15.03 -16.75
CA ARG A 4 -45.85 14.55 -16.83
C ARG A 4 -45.34 14.30 -15.42
N ASN A 5 -45.28 13.04 -14.99
CA ASN A 5 -44.53 12.67 -13.79
C ASN A 5 -43.04 12.77 -14.09
N LEU A 6 -42.41 13.78 -13.48
CA LEU A 6 -40.96 13.92 -13.40
C LEU A 6 -40.38 12.69 -12.68
N VAL A 7 -39.72 11.82 -13.44
CA VAL A 7 -38.84 10.81 -12.86
C VAL A 7 -37.61 11.54 -12.35
N ALA A 8 -37.55 11.75 -11.04
CA ALA A 8 -36.31 12.10 -10.37
C ALA A 8 -35.34 10.93 -10.56
N ALA A 9 -34.38 11.11 -11.48
CA ALA A 9 -33.24 10.23 -11.60
C ALA A 9 -32.41 10.34 -10.32
N ALA A 10 -32.63 9.42 -9.39
CA ALA A 10 -31.71 9.20 -8.30
C ALA A 10 -30.39 8.70 -8.90
N VAL A 11 -29.45 9.62 -9.07
CA VAL A 11 -28.05 9.32 -9.32
C VAL A 11 -27.59 8.47 -8.14
N ALA A 12 -27.52 7.15 -8.33
CA ALA A 12 -26.90 6.22 -7.40
C ALA A 12 -25.40 6.58 -7.35
N GLY A 13 -25.08 7.50 -6.44
CA GLY A 13 -23.72 7.95 -6.21
C GLY A 13 -22.82 6.76 -5.98
N ALA A 14 -21.78 6.65 -6.81
CA ALA A 14 -20.60 5.90 -6.47
C ALA A 14 -20.05 6.49 -5.17
N LEU A 15 -20.51 5.96 -4.04
CA LEU A 15 -19.97 6.26 -2.72
C LEU A 15 -18.51 5.83 -2.76
N CYS A 16 -17.63 6.81 -2.96
CA CYS A 16 -16.21 6.68 -2.75
C CYS A 16 -16.02 5.96 -1.42
N CYS A 17 -15.45 4.76 -1.47
CA CYS A 17 -15.30 3.91 -0.31
C CYS A 17 -14.22 4.54 0.57
N SER A 18 -14.63 5.50 1.41
CA SER A 18 -13.77 6.09 2.42
C SER A 18 -13.23 4.98 3.30
N VAL A 19 -11.92 5.03 3.56
CA VAL A 19 -11.22 4.12 4.46
C VAL A 19 -11.85 4.30 5.83
N ALA A 20 -12.69 3.35 6.26
CA ALA A 20 -13.20 3.36 7.63
C ALA A 20 -12.02 3.04 8.56
N TRP A 21 -11.58 4.04 9.32
CA TRP A 21 -10.58 3.84 10.37
C TRP A 21 -11.21 2.92 11.42
N GLY A 22 -10.61 1.75 11.67
CA GLY A 22 -11.10 0.79 12.68
C GLY A 22 -11.80 -0.47 12.17
N ALA A 23 -11.72 -0.79 10.87
CA ALA A 23 -12.32 -2.02 10.36
C ALA A 23 -11.72 -3.28 11.03
N THR A 24 -12.57 -4.24 11.40
CA THR A 24 -12.17 -5.54 12.00
C THR A 24 -12.56 -6.70 11.10
N ALA A 25 -11.77 -7.78 11.10
CA ALA A 25 -12.12 -8.97 10.32
C ALA A 25 -13.21 -9.78 11.05
N LYS A 26 -14.29 -10.08 10.35
CA LYS A 26 -15.40 -10.91 10.85
C LYS A 26 -15.62 -12.10 9.94
N GLU A 27 -15.66 -13.28 10.53
CA GLU A 27 -15.93 -14.53 9.84
C GLU A 27 -17.38 -14.94 10.01
N VAL A 28 -17.99 -15.40 8.91
CA VAL A 28 -19.39 -15.82 8.86
C VAL A 28 -19.54 -17.23 9.42
N THR A 29 -20.49 -17.43 10.34
CA THR A 29 -20.76 -18.72 10.98
C THR A 29 -21.98 -19.45 10.39
N ALA A 30 -22.93 -18.72 9.81
CA ALA A 30 -24.11 -19.28 9.14
C ALA A 30 -23.76 -19.90 7.78
N SER A 31 -24.52 -20.92 7.34
CA SER A 31 -24.36 -21.52 6.00
C SER A 31 -24.64 -20.51 4.88
N ALA A 32 -25.68 -19.70 5.05
CA ALA A 32 -26.00 -18.55 4.22
C ALA A 32 -26.50 -17.40 5.10
N LEU A 33 -25.87 -16.23 4.96
CA LEU A 33 -26.18 -15.01 5.69
C LEU A 33 -26.56 -13.93 4.68
N ASN A 34 -27.78 -13.42 4.79
CA ASN A 34 -28.24 -12.33 3.92
C ASN A 34 -27.44 -11.05 4.21
N VAL A 35 -26.88 -10.47 3.15
CA VAL A 35 -26.28 -9.14 3.16
C VAL A 35 -27.30 -8.18 2.57
N ARG A 36 -27.61 -7.11 3.30
CA ARG A 36 -28.71 -6.18 3.00
C ARG A 36 -28.20 -4.77 2.72
N SER A 37 -29.03 -3.96 2.09
CA SER A 37 -28.71 -2.55 1.80
C SER A 37 -28.70 -1.64 3.04
N GLY A 38 -29.23 -2.11 4.18
CA GLY A 38 -29.26 -1.37 5.45
C GLY A 38 -29.44 -2.29 6.67
N PRO A 39 -29.29 -1.75 7.91
CA PRO A 39 -29.31 -2.50 9.16
C PRO A 39 -30.74 -2.88 9.62
N SER A 40 -31.52 -3.52 8.74
CA SER A 40 -32.86 -4.01 9.06
C SER A 40 -33.26 -5.19 8.19
N THR A 41 -34.11 -6.07 8.71
CA THR A 41 -34.75 -7.15 7.93
C THR A 41 -35.69 -6.62 6.84
N ARG A 42 -36.12 -5.36 6.93
CA ARG A 42 -36.93 -4.68 5.90
C ARG A 42 -36.11 -4.16 4.72
N ASN A 43 -34.79 -4.02 4.87
CA ASN A 43 -33.93 -3.59 3.78
C ASN A 43 -33.72 -4.71 2.75
N ALA A 44 -33.61 -4.32 1.47
CA ALA A 44 -33.42 -5.25 0.36
C ALA A 44 -32.16 -6.12 0.57
N VAL A 45 -32.27 -7.41 0.22
CA VAL A 45 -31.12 -8.33 0.17
C VAL A 45 -30.32 -8.02 -1.09
N ILE A 46 -29.04 -7.72 -0.94
CA ILE A 46 -28.12 -7.37 -2.03
C ILE A 46 -27.12 -8.50 -2.35
N GLY A 47 -27.14 -9.57 -1.56
CA GLY A 47 -26.29 -10.73 -1.73
C GLY A 47 -26.32 -11.64 -0.51
N GLN A 48 -25.49 -12.69 -0.55
CA GLN A 48 -25.31 -13.61 0.56
C GLN A 48 -23.83 -13.82 0.84
N ALA A 49 -23.52 -14.03 2.12
CA ALA A 49 -22.23 -14.41 2.63
C ALA A 49 -22.33 -15.83 3.23
N HIS A 50 -21.31 -16.64 3.06
CA HIS A 50 -21.34 -18.07 3.39
C HIS A 50 -20.35 -18.42 4.50
N ARG A 51 -20.59 -19.55 5.16
CA ARG A 51 -19.77 -20.03 6.28
C ARG A 51 -18.28 -20.03 5.93
N GLY A 52 -17.47 -19.44 6.81
CA GLY A 52 -16.02 -19.38 6.67
C GLY A 52 -15.50 -18.21 5.81
N GLU A 53 -16.38 -17.52 5.10
CA GLU A 53 -16.02 -16.26 4.43
C GLU A 53 -15.71 -15.18 5.46
N VAL A 54 -14.76 -14.30 5.11
CA VAL A 54 -14.31 -13.25 6.01
C VAL A 54 -14.36 -11.91 5.32
N TYR A 55 -14.98 -10.96 6.02
CA TYR A 55 -15.22 -9.63 5.53
C TYR A 55 -14.65 -8.60 6.49
N ALA A 56 -14.27 -7.44 5.94
CA ALA A 56 -13.95 -6.27 6.74
C ALA A 56 -15.25 -5.66 7.28
N ALA A 57 -15.46 -5.72 8.58
CA ALA A 57 -16.55 -5.04 9.27
C ALA A 57 -16.14 -3.61 9.59
N LEU A 58 -16.87 -2.63 9.05
CA LEU A 58 -16.53 -1.22 9.04
C LEU A 58 -17.10 -0.49 10.27
N ARG A 59 -18.35 -0.79 10.63
CA ARG A 59 -19.04 -0.26 11.82
C ARG A 59 -20.22 -1.12 12.21
N GLN A 60 -20.70 -0.90 13.43
CA GLN A 60 -21.88 -1.55 14.00
C GLN A 60 -23.03 -0.55 14.18
N SER A 61 -24.27 -1.01 14.00
CA SER A 61 -25.50 -0.28 14.32
C SER A 61 -26.48 -1.27 14.96
N GLY A 62 -26.65 -1.16 16.29
CA GLY A 62 -27.38 -2.17 17.06
C GLY A 62 -26.78 -3.56 16.83
N SER A 63 -27.61 -4.53 16.46
CA SER A 63 -27.19 -5.90 16.15
C SER A 63 -26.67 -6.10 14.72
N TRP A 64 -26.50 -5.04 13.94
CA TRP A 64 -26.08 -5.13 12.54
C TRP A 64 -24.66 -4.61 12.33
N TRP A 65 -23.92 -5.29 11.46
CA TRP A 65 -22.59 -4.91 11.04
C TRP A 65 -22.58 -4.50 9.57
N GLU A 66 -22.04 -3.32 9.28
CA GLU A 66 -21.70 -2.91 7.92
C GLU A 66 -20.38 -3.57 7.53
N ILE A 67 -20.36 -4.29 6.42
CA ILE A 67 -19.21 -5.00 5.90
C ILE A 67 -18.83 -4.48 4.51
N GLN A 68 -17.55 -4.57 4.16
CA GLN A 68 -17.11 -4.46 2.78
C GLN A 68 -17.50 -5.74 2.04
N PHE A 69 -18.49 -5.66 1.15
CA PHE A 69 -19.03 -6.79 0.40
C PHE A 69 -18.85 -6.52 -1.10
N ASP A 70 -18.06 -7.33 -1.80
CA ASP A 70 -17.88 -7.28 -3.26
C ASP A 70 -17.59 -5.89 -3.83
N GLY A 71 -16.74 -5.11 -3.15
CA GLY A 71 -16.36 -3.75 -3.56
C GLY A 71 -17.37 -2.66 -3.21
N ARG A 72 -18.47 -3.00 -2.55
CA ARG A 72 -19.48 -2.07 -2.00
C ARG A 72 -19.69 -2.32 -0.50
N ARG A 73 -20.61 -1.57 0.12
CA ARG A 73 -21.00 -1.75 1.52
C ARG A 73 -22.31 -2.52 1.61
N GLY A 74 -22.44 -3.38 2.62
CA GLY A 74 -23.64 -4.15 2.90
C GLY A 74 -23.75 -4.45 4.39
N TRP A 75 -24.95 -4.82 4.84
CA TRP A 75 -25.25 -5.02 6.26
C TRP A 75 -25.67 -6.45 6.55
N CYS A 76 -25.14 -7.05 7.61
CA CYS A 76 -25.55 -8.37 8.06
C CYS A 76 -25.68 -8.43 9.58
N HIS A 77 -26.46 -9.39 10.08
CA HIS A 77 -26.74 -9.50 11.51
C HIS A 77 -25.55 -10.12 12.26
N GLY A 78 -25.15 -9.50 13.36
CA GLY A 78 -23.94 -9.81 14.11
C GLY A 78 -23.94 -11.17 14.80
N SER A 79 -25.10 -11.76 15.09
CA SER A 79 -25.19 -13.10 15.68
C SER A 79 -24.60 -14.20 14.79
N TYR A 80 -24.41 -13.91 13.49
CA TYR A 80 -23.83 -14.82 12.50
C TYR A 80 -22.38 -14.47 12.14
N LEU A 81 -21.75 -13.61 12.93
CA LEU A 81 -20.37 -13.17 12.76
C LEU A 81 -19.55 -13.48 14.01
N ARG A 82 -18.34 -14.00 13.82
CA ARG A 82 -17.32 -14.09 14.87
C ARG A 82 -16.10 -13.25 14.53
N SER A 83 -15.36 -12.81 15.55
CA SER A 83 -14.07 -12.14 15.35
C SER A 83 -13.06 -13.06 14.65
N SER A 84 -12.29 -12.51 13.72
CA SER A 84 -11.23 -13.21 13.00
C SER A 84 -9.91 -12.45 13.12
N SER A 85 -8.80 -13.17 13.22
CA SER A 85 -7.45 -12.60 13.21
C SER A 85 -6.89 -12.40 11.80
N ARG A 86 -7.66 -12.71 10.74
CA ARG A 86 -7.25 -12.54 9.34
C ARG A 86 -6.92 -11.08 9.06
N ALA A 87 -5.76 -10.85 8.43
CA ALA A 87 -5.31 -9.52 8.11
C ALA A 87 -6.23 -8.87 7.06
N LEU A 88 -6.76 -7.69 7.41
CA LEU A 88 -7.38 -6.80 6.45
C LEU A 88 -6.31 -6.03 5.67
N ARG A 89 -6.58 -5.81 4.39
CA ARG A 89 -5.74 -4.99 3.52
C ARG A 89 -6.61 -4.07 2.67
N GLY A 90 -6.23 -2.80 2.62
CA GLY A 90 -6.87 -1.82 1.75
C GLY A 90 -6.36 -1.92 0.30
N VAL A 91 -7.26 -1.79 -0.66
CA VAL A 91 -6.92 -1.71 -2.09
C VAL A 91 -6.26 -0.36 -2.40
N THR A 92 -5.08 -0.39 -3.02
CA THR A 92 -4.28 0.81 -3.34
C THR A 92 -4.46 1.28 -4.79
N ALA A 93 -4.84 0.38 -5.69
CA ALA A 93 -5.15 0.66 -7.08
C ALA A 93 -6.50 1.39 -7.23
N ALA A 94 -6.68 2.15 -8.30
CA ALA A 94 -7.97 2.79 -8.63
C ALA A 94 -9.08 1.73 -8.84
N SER A 95 -8.73 0.64 -9.52
CA SER A 95 -9.56 -0.54 -9.74
C SER A 95 -8.66 -1.78 -9.71
N LEU A 96 -8.99 -2.74 -8.85
CA LEU A 96 -8.25 -4.00 -8.69
C LEU A 96 -9.08 -5.16 -9.18
N ASN A 97 -8.65 -5.79 -10.27
CA ASN A 97 -9.30 -6.97 -10.82
C ASN A 97 -9.27 -8.16 -9.84
N VAL A 98 -10.42 -8.80 -9.70
CA VAL A 98 -10.64 -10.04 -8.94
C VAL A 98 -10.91 -11.18 -9.91
N ARG A 99 -10.27 -12.34 -9.72
CA ARG A 99 -10.25 -13.45 -10.68
C ARG A 99 -10.60 -14.78 -10.02
N THR A 100 -10.98 -15.77 -10.84
CA THR A 100 -11.27 -17.13 -10.37
C THR A 100 -10.05 -17.93 -9.94
N GLY A 101 -8.83 -17.49 -10.27
CA GLY A 101 -7.59 -18.18 -9.92
C GLY A 101 -6.37 -17.27 -9.85
N ALA A 102 -5.26 -17.81 -9.35
CA ALA A 102 -4.01 -17.11 -9.06
C ALA A 102 -3.13 -16.84 -10.30
N SER A 103 -3.72 -16.26 -11.36
CA SER A 103 -3.03 -15.85 -12.58
C SER A 103 -3.89 -14.89 -13.40
N THR A 104 -3.27 -14.08 -14.26
CA THR A 104 -3.97 -13.20 -15.21
C THR A 104 -4.73 -13.98 -16.29
N ARG A 105 -4.44 -15.27 -16.47
CA ARG A 105 -5.14 -16.16 -17.41
C ARG A 105 -6.54 -16.58 -16.92
N TYR A 106 -6.80 -16.50 -15.62
CA TYR A 106 -8.10 -16.83 -15.07
C TYR A 106 -9.12 -15.71 -15.33
N ARG A 107 -10.38 -16.11 -15.53
CA ARG A 107 -11.52 -15.22 -15.78
C ARG A 107 -11.64 -14.16 -14.68
N ALA A 108 -11.86 -12.91 -15.07
CA ALA A 108 -12.20 -11.84 -14.14
C ALA A 108 -13.65 -12.01 -13.65
N LEU A 109 -13.86 -11.90 -12.34
CA LEU A 109 -15.17 -11.93 -11.69
C LEU A 109 -15.73 -10.52 -11.48
N GLY A 110 -14.85 -9.52 -11.41
CA GLY A 110 -15.19 -8.14 -11.13
C GLY A 110 -13.95 -7.36 -10.71
N ALA A 111 -14.16 -6.20 -10.08
CA ALA A 111 -13.08 -5.37 -9.57
C ALA A 111 -13.44 -4.74 -8.23
N LEU A 112 -12.41 -4.46 -7.43
CA LEU A 112 -12.51 -3.74 -6.18
C LEU A 112 -12.04 -2.30 -6.38
N PRO A 113 -12.80 -1.30 -5.91
CA PRO A 113 -12.37 0.09 -5.99
C PRO A 113 -11.24 0.38 -4.99
N ARG A 114 -10.51 1.47 -5.23
CA ARG A 114 -9.54 2.00 -4.25
C ARG A 114 -10.17 2.17 -2.88
N GLY A 115 -9.42 1.81 -1.84
CA GLY A 115 -9.84 1.95 -0.44
C GLY A 115 -10.67 0.78 0.09
N ALA A 116 -11.20 -0.08 -0.80
CA ALA A 116 -11.91 -1.28 -0.37
C ALA A 116 -11.03 -2.15 0.53
N GLN A 117 -11.59 -2.65 1.64
CA GLN A 117 -10.87 -3.51 2.58
C GLN A 117 -11.16 -4.98 2.28
N VAL A 118 -10.12 -5.80 2.11
CA VAL A 118 -10.26 -7.24 1.90
C VAL A 118 -9.55 -8.04 3.00
N ALA A 119 -10.20 -9.10 3.47
CA ALA A 119 -9.56 -10.08 4.35
C ALA A 119 -8.77 -11.08 3.51
N VAL A 120 -7.46 -11.17 3.73
CA VAL A 120 -6.63 -12.16 3.04
C VAL A 120 -6.79 -13.52 3.73
N GLN A 121 -7.33 -14.49 2.99
CA GLN A 121 -7.61 -15.85 3.47
C GLN A 121 -6.49 -16.85 3.13
N GLY A 122 -5.60 -16.49 2.20
CA GLY A 122 -4.51 -17.35 1.73
C GLY A 122 -3.71 -16.67 0.62
N SER A 123 -2.66 -17.33 0.15
CA SER A 123 -1.76 -16.81 -0.88
C SER A 123 -1.30 -17.89 -1.86
N SER A 124 -0.99 -17.49 -3.09
CA SER A 124 -0.35 -18.33 -4.11
C SER A 124 0.53 -17.40 -4.96
N GLY A 125 1.85 -17.48 -4.74
CA GLY A 125 2.79 -16.49 -5.26
C GLY A 125 2.38 -15.05 -4.90
N SER A 126 2.28 -14.19 -5.92
CA SER A 126 1.86 -12.80 -5.76
C SER A 126 0.34 -12.61 -5.59
N TRP A 127 -0.45 -13.67 -5.66
CA TRP A 127 -1.91 -13.61 -5.57
C TRP A 127 -2.41 -13.86 -4.15
N ARG A 128 -3.43 -13.11 -3.76
CA ARG A 128 -4.09 -13.20 -2.46
C ARG A 128 -5.50 -13.73 -2.64
N LYS A 129 -5.84 -14.75 -1.87
CA LYS A 129 -7.16 -15.35 -1.82
C LYS A 129 -8.07 -14.50 -0.92
N ILE A 130 -9.26 -14.17 -1.41
CA ILE A 130 -10.27 -13.34 -0.75
C ILE A 130 -11.67 -13.96 -0.98
N SER A 131 -12.69 -13.48 -0.27
CA SER A 131 -14.10 -13.76 -0.58
C SER A 131 -14.64 -12.68 -1.52
N PHE A 132 -15.25 -13.09 -2.63
CA PHE A 132 -15.88 -12.19 -3.61
C PHE A 132 -16.97 -12.91 -4.40
N GLY A 133 -18.19 -12.38 -4.44
CA GLY A 133 -19.33 -12.96 -5.16
C GLY A 133 -19.79 -14.30 -4.57
N GLY A 134 -19.76 -14.42 -3.24
CA GLY A 134 -20.14 -15.64 -2.50
C GLY A 134 -19.22 -16.84 -2.75
N ARG A 135 -17.98 -16.60 -3.18
CA ARG A 135 -16.99 -17.64 -3.47
C ARG A 135 -15.56 -17.17 -3.17
N GLN A 136 -14.64 -18.13 -3.13
CA GLN A 136 -13.21 -17.84 -3.10
C GLN A 136 -12.77 -17.24 -4.44
N ALA A 137 -12.00 -16.16 -4.36
CA ALA A 137 -11.46 -15.45 -5.52
C ALA A 137 -10.05 -14.93 -5.23
N TRP A 138 -9.39 -14.38 -6.26
CA TRP A 138 -7.99 -13.98 -6.21
C TRP A 138 -7.76 -12.58 -6.75
N CYS A 139 -6.95 -11.80 -6.04
CA CYS A 139 -6.46 -10.50 -6.53
C CYS A 139 -4.93 -10.41 -6.35
N HIS A 140 -4.29 -9.53 -7.11
CA HIS A 140 -2.84 -9.39 -7.05
C HIS A 140 -2.40 -8.56 -5.84
N GLY A 141 -1.54 -9.13 -5.00
CA GLY A 141 -1.18 -8.59 -3.69
C GLY A 141 -0.37 -7.29 -3.72
N SER A 142 0.23 -6.91 -4.85
CA SER A 142 0.92 -5.62 -4.98
C SER A 142 -0.03 -4.42 -4.88
N TYR A 143 -1.33 -4.65 -5.12
CA TYR A 143 -2.37 -3.65 -5.04
C TYR A 143 -3.12 -3.67 -3.72
N LEU A 144 -2.59 -4.40 -2.73
CA LEU A 144 -3.09 -4.43 -1.36
C LEU A 144 -2.07 -3.77 -0.43
N GLY A 145 -2.55 -2.93 0.47
CA GLY A 145 -1.75 -2.34 1.54
C GLY A 145 -1.08 -3.41 2.40
N GLY A 146 0.08 -3.09 2.98
CA GLY A 146 0.76 -3.94 3.94
C GLY A 146 -0.15 -4.26 5.14
N SER A 147 -0.09 -5.48 5.65
CA SER A 147 -0.74 -5.84 6.92
C SER A 147 -0.17 -4.97 8.04
N GLY A 148 -1.00 -4.13 8.66
CA GLY A 148 -0.91 -3.88 10.10
C GLY A 148 -2.15 -4.55 10.70
N SER A 149 -2.05 -5.62 11.48
CA SER A 149 -1.79 -5.54 12.92
C SER A 149 -2.25 -4.19 13.48
N SER A 150 -3.47 -4.22 14.03
CA SER A 150 -3.96 -3.30 15.04
C SER A 150 -3.01 -3.33 16.25
N GLY A 151 -1.92 -2.59 16.13
CA GLY A 151 -1.23 -1.96 17.24
C GLY A 151 -1.23 -0.47 16.90
N GLY A 152 -1.76 0.37 17.79
CA GLY A 152 -1.80 1.81 17.59
C GLY A 152 -0.40 2.36 17.34
N SER A 153 -0.07 2.60 16.08
CA SER A 153 0.94 3.56 15.66
C SER A 153 0.42 4.16 14.37
N THR A 154 -0.37 5.22 14.49
CA THR A 154 -0.55 6.16 13.39
C THR A 154 0.85 6.65 13.02
N ARG A 155 1.25 6.41 11.76
CA ARG A 155 2.56 6.85 11.30
C ARG A 155 2.66 8.37 11.50
N PRO A 156 3.70 8.90 12.16
CA PRO A 156 3.77 10.32 12.45
C PRO A 156 3.56 11.15 11.18
N THR A 157 2.64 12.10 11.27
CA THR A 157 2.29 13.03 10.19
C THR A 157 2.59 14.44 10.65
N SER A 158 3.27 15.21 9.82
CA SER A 158 3.66 16.58 10.13
C SER A 158 2.55 17.58 9.75
N ARG A 159 2.72 18.86 10.12
CA ARG A 159 1.78 19.93 9.74
C ARG A 159 1.68 20.11 8.24
N ARG A 160 2.76 19.81 7.50
CA ARG A 160 2.81 19.86 6.04
C ARG A 160 2.21 18.61 5.37
N GLY A 161 1.71 17.65 6.14
CA GLY A 161 1.19 16.39 5.63
C GLY A 161 2.26 15.40 5.17
N PHE A 162 3.54 15.63 5.54
CA PHE A 162 4.59 14.64 5.35
C PHE A 162 4.41 13.51 6.34
N ILE A 163 4.82 12.31 5.93
CA ILE A 163 4.76 11.12 6.77
C ILE A 163 6.17 10.60 7.00
N GLN A 164 6.49 10.17 8.22
CA GLN A 164 7.83 9.69 8.55
C GLN A 164 8.06 8.25 8.08
N LEU A 165 9.17 7.96 7.40
CA LEU A 165 9.57 6.59 7.07
C LEU A 165 9.99 5.84 8.34
N ALA A 166 9.44 4.63 8.51
CA ALA A 166 9.77 3.77 9.64
C ALA A 166 11.26 3.43 9.66
N ALA A 167 11.84 3.25 10.86
CA ALA A 167 13.28 2.99 11.03
C ALA A 167 13.81 1.84 10.16
N SER A 168 12.99 0.81 9.92
CA SER A 168 13.30 -0.23 8.94
C SER A 168 12.03 -0.87 8.38
N GLY A 169 12.18 -1.66 7.32
CA GLY A 169 11.11 -2.48 6.78
C GLY A 169 11.63 -3.56 5.83
N ARG A 170 10.72 -4.23 5.13
CA ARG A 170 11.09 -5.32 4.21
C ARG A 170 12.03 -4.79 3.12
N GLY A 171 13.26 -5.31 3.11
CA GLY A 171 14.30 -4.98 2.12
C GLY A 171 14.97 -3.62 2.28
N PHE A 172 14.68 -2.84 3.33
CA PHE A 172 15.38 -1.57 3.61
C PHE A 172 15.60 -1.34 5.11
N TYR A 173 16.56 -0.47 5.43
CA TYR A 173 16.77 0.08 6.76
C TYR A 173 17.16 1.54 6.63
N ASN A 174 16.99 2.34 7.68
CA ASN A 174 17.46 3.72 7.69
C ASN A 174 18.69 3.87 8.57
N TYR A 175 19.66 4.65 8.10
CA TYR A 175 20.83 5.04 8.90
C TYR A 175 20.80 6.52 9.32
N SER A 176 19.84 7.31 8.83
CA SER A 176 19.56 8.67 9.30
C SER A 176 18.61 8.68 10.50
N PRO A 177 18.69 9.70 11.37
CA PRO A 177 17.82 9.84 12.54
C PRO A 177 16.37 10.08 12.14
N ALA A 178 15.43 9.82 13.07
CA ALA A 178 14.01 9.97 12.79
C ALA A 178 13.60 11.39 12.36
N SER A 179 14.34 12.43 12.80
CA SER A 179 14.13 13.82 12.43
C SER A 179 14.23 14.09 10.92
N ASP A 180 14.94 13.23 10.19
CA ASP A 180 15.41 13.53 8.82
C ASP A 180 14.75 12.64 7.77
N ARG A 181 13.79 11.80 8.19
CA ARG A 181 13.16 10.77 7.37
C ARG A 181 11.71 11.09 7.03
N TRP A 182 11.41 12.35 6.81
CA TRP A 182 10.05 12.79 6.49
C TRP A 182 9.92 13.04 5.00
N GLY A 183 8.77 12.72 4.43
CA GLY A 183 8.55 12.99 3.02
C GLY A 183 7.10 12.92 2.62
N THR A 184 6.85 13.27 1.37
CA THR A 184 5.54 13.10 0.74
C THR A 184 5.11 11.64 0.79
N THR A 185 3.79 11.41 0.83
CA THR A 185 3.22 10.06 0.76
C THR A 185 3.73 9.29 -0.46
N ARG A 186 3.89 9.98 -1.60
CA ARG A 186 4.42 9.42 -2.84
C ARG A 186 5.84 8.88 -2.65
N LEU A 187 6.74 9.68 -2.10
CA LEU A 187 8.12 9.27 -1.89
C LEU A 187 8.19 8.11 -0.91
N ILE A 188 7.56 8.23 0.26
CA ILE A 188 7.77 7.22 1.29
C ILE A 188 7.14 5.88 0.92
N TYR A 189 5.90 5.86 0.41
CA TYR A 189 5.32 4.60 -0.04
C TYR A 189 6.06 4.01 -1.25
N GLY A 190 6.70 4.85 -2.07
CA GLY A 190 7.60 4.40 -3.13
C GLY A 190 8.84 3.71 -2.60
N LEU A 191 9.53 4.29 -1.62
CA LEU A 191 10.68 3.67 -0.96
C LEU A 191 10.34 2.32 -0.34
N GLU A 192 9.18 2.20 0.30
CA GLU A 192 8.72 0.93 0.84
C GLU A 192 8.39 -0.10 -0.26
N ARG A 193 7.85 0.32 -1.43
CA ARG A 193 7.65 -0.57 -2.58
C ARG A 193 8.98 -1.04 -3.18
N ILE A 194 9.94 -0.14 -3.32
CA ILE A 194 11.31 -0.45 -3.75
C ILE A 194 11.93 -1.46 -2.79
N GLY A 195 11.89 -1.22 -1.48
CA GLY A 195 12.38 -2.18 -0.48
C GLY A 195 11.73 -3.56 -0.60
N ARG A 196 10.40 -3.63 -0.77
CA ARG A 196 9.70 -4.90 -0.98
C ARG A 196 10.14 -5.63 -2.24
N ARG A 197 10.38 -4.93 -3.35
CA ARG A 197 10.88 -5.53 -4.59
C ARG A 197 12.33 -5.96 -4.44
N TRP A 198 13.15 -5.11 -3.83
CA TRP A 198 14.58 -5.33 -3.61
C TRP A 198 14.87 -6.50 -2.66
N SER A 199 13.96 -6.81 -1.73
CA SER A 199 14.06 -7.93 -0.80
C SER A 199 14.43 -9.25 -1.50
N GLY A 200 15.63 -9.77 -1.21
CA GLY A 200 16.16 -11.01 -1.79
C GLY A 200 16.98 -10.83 -3.07
N GLN A 201 17.17 -9.61 -3.56
CA GLN A 201 18.01 -9.31 -4.73
C GLN A 201 19.42 -8.82 -4.38
N GLY A 202 19.69 -8.53 -3.10
CA GLY A 202 20.97 -8.05 -2.59
C GLY A 202 20.88 -7.68 -1.09
N PRO A 203 21.95 -7.07 -0.52
CA PRO A 203 21.93 -6.50 0.83
C PRO A 203 20.78 -5.51 0.98
N ARG A 204 20.22 -5.36 2.19
CA ARG A 204 19.10 -4.42 2.42
C ARG A 204 19.48 -3.00 1.96
N MET A 205 18.53 -2.31 1.32
CA MET A 205 18.71 -0.93 0.86
C MET A 205 18.90 0.00 2.07
N GLY A 206 20.04 0.68 2.14
CA GLY A 206 20.31 1.70 3.15
C GLY A 206 19.74 3.04 2.71
N VAL A 207 18.69 3.50 3.39
CA VAL A 207 18.05 4.80 3.16
C VAL A 207 18.62 5.83 4.15
N GLY A 208 19.04 6.97 3.62
CA GLY A 208 19.56 8.12 4.36
C GLY A 208 18.54 9.23 4.48
N ASP A 209 19.01 10.45 4.27
CA ASP A 209 18.26 11.68 4.48
C ASP A 209 17.13 11.84 3.48
N ILE A 210 15.98 12.36 3.94
CA ILE A 210 14.79 12.63 3.12
C ILE A 210 14.37 14.09 3.24
N SER A 211 13.89 14.50 4.42
CA SER A 211 13.66 15.88 4.81
C SER A 211 13.35 15.97 6.30
N LEU A 212 13.37 17.20 6.83
CA LEU A 212 12.77 17.52 8.12
C LEU A 212 11.24 17.35 8.10
N ALA A 213 10.63 17.24 9.29
CA ALA A 213 9.19 16.98 9.46
C ALA A 213 8.29 17.88 8.61
N ASN A 214 8.56 19.18 8.56
CA ASN A 214 7.78 20.13 7.77
C ASN A 214 8.53 20.64 6.53
N GLY A 215 9.60 19.95 6.13
CA GLY A 215 10.54 20.42 5.12
C GLY A 215 11.36 21.63 5.61
N GLY A 216 11.84 22.43 4.67
CA GLY A 216 12.70 23.59 4.93
C GLY A 216 14.20 23.27 4.85
N PRO A 217 15.07 24.27 5.03
CA PRO A 217 16.52 24.11 4.96
C PRO A 217 17.01 23.00 5.88
N MET A 218 17.83 22.10 5.36
CA MET A 218 18.41 20.99 6.10
C MET A 218 19.92 21.18 6.19
N PRO A 219 20.53 21.17 7.39
CA PRO A 219 21.96 21.42 7.54
C PRO A 219 22.82 20.49 6.68
N GLY A 220 23.74 21.05 5.89
CA GLY A 220 24.60 20.28 4.98
C GLY A 220 23.97 19.92 3.63
N HIS A 221 22.70 20.26 3.39
CA HIS A 221 22.00 19.97 2.13
C HIS A 221 21.47 21.26 1.48
N VAL A 222 21.71 21.39 0.17
CA VAL A 222 21.08 22.43 -0.66
C VAL A 222 19.61 22.06 -0.97
N SER A 223 19.30 20.76 -1.01
CA SER A 223 17.97 20.19 -1.25
C SER A 223 17.35 19.57 0.02
N HIS A 224 16.50 18.54 -0.10
CA HIS A 224 15.82 17.87 1.02
C HIS A 224 14.79 18.75 1.76
N GLN A 225 14.31 19.81 1.10
CA GLN A 225 13.42 20.77 1.75
C GLN A 225 11.94 20.47 1.54
N LEU A 226 11.60 19.62 0.56
CA LEU A 226 10.23 19.45 0.07
C LEU A 226 9.70 18.02 0.27
N GLY A 227 10.44 17.14 0.94
CA GLY A 227 10.02 15.76 1.16
C GLY A 227 9.91 14.94 -0.13
N VAL A 228 10.67 15.33 -1.16
CA VAL A 228 10.72 14.71 -2.51
C VAL A 228 12.13 14.27 -2.90
N ASP A 229 13.09 14.42 -1.99
CA ASP A 229 14.49 14.02 -2.15
C ASP A 229 14.80 12.84 -1.21
N VAL A 230 15.72 11.97 -1.59
CA VAL A 230 16.22 10.90 -0.73
C VAL A 230 17.65 10.52 -1.07
N ASP A 231 18.49 10.36 -0.05
CA ASP A 231 19.83 9.79 -0.20
C ASP A 231 19.81 8.29 0.08
N VAL A 232 20.55 7.52 -0.72
CA VAL A 232 20.57 6.05 -0.63
C VAL A 232 21.99 5.54 -0.84
N LYS A 233 22.42 4.61 0.02
CA LYS A 233 23.74 3.98 -0.11
C LYS A 233 23.87 3.19 -1.41
N PRO A 234 25.03 3.22 -2.07
CA PRO A 234 25.38 2.24 -3.09
C PRO A 234 25.49 0.84 -2.46
N VAL A 235 25.35 -0.18 -3.30
CA VAL A 235 25.18 -1.55 -2.84
C VAL A 235 26.52 -2.26 -2.81
N ARG A 236 26.77 -3.03 -1.75
CA ARG A 236 27.99 -3.84 -1.62
C ARG A 236 27.82 -5.22 -2.25
N ASN A 237 28.92 -5.83 -2.71
CA ASN A 237 28.97 -7.20 -3.24
C ASN A 237 29.24 -8.28 -2.17
N ASP A 238 29.48 -7.89 -0.92
CA ASP A 238 29.86 -8.78 0.18
C ASP A 238 28.72 -9.10 1.16
N GLY A 239 27.48 -8.70 0.84
CA GLY A 239 26.32 -8.91 1.73
C GLY A 239 26.17 -7.86 2.84
N SER A 240 27.17 -7.02 3.08
CA SER A 240 27.20 -6.06 4.20
C SER A 240 26.34 -4.81 3.96
N THR A 241 25.89 -4.20 5.05
CA THR A 241 25.19 -2.90 5.08
C THR A 241 26.10 -1.74 5.52
N ALA A 242 27.41 -1.97 5.60
CA ALA A 242 28.40 -0.95 5.92
C ALA A 242 28.45 0.16 4.83
N PRO A 243 28.92 1.38 5.16
CA PRO A 243 29.21 2.39 4.15
C PRO A 243 30.15 1.87 3.06
N VAL A 244 30.01 2.38 1.84
CA VAL A 244 30.92 2.07 0.72
C VAL A 244 31.00 3.26 -0.24
N THR A 245 32.16 3.49 -0.83
CA THR A 245 32.36 4.46 -1.94
C THR A 245 32.56 3.71 -3.26
N ILE A 246 32.36 4.40 -4.39
CA ILE A 246 32.57 3.82 -5.73
C ILE A 246 34.00 3.34 -6.02
N TYR A 247 34.96 3.72 -5.17
CA TYR A 247 36.38 3.38 -5.32
C TYR A 247 36.76 2.07 -4.61
N GLN A 248 35.89 1.56 -3.73
CA GLN A 248 36.20 0.38 -2.93
C GLN A 248 35.82 -0.91 -3.68
N SER A 249 36.62 -1.96 -3.52
CA SER A 249 36.37 -3.28 -4.13
C SER A 249 35.05 -3.91 -3.68
N ALA A 250 34.57 -3.55 -2.50
CA ALA A 250 33.29 -3.99 -1.97
C ALA A 250 32.08 -3.36 -2.71
N TYR A 251 32.26 -2.31 -3.50
CA TYR A 251 31.17 -1.66 -4.24
C TYR A 251 30.72 -2.51 -5.43
N SER A 252 29.41 -2.72 -5.54
CA SER A 252 28.79 -3.41 -6.67
C SER A 252 28.04 -2.45 -7.57
N ARG A 253 28.67 -2.05 -8.67
CA ARG A 253 27.99 -1.28 -9.73
C ARG A 253 26.76 -2.00 -10.25
N THR A 254 26.84 -3.31 -10.48
CA THR A 254 25.73 -4.10 -11.00
C THR A 254 24.53 -4.09 -10.06
N LEU A 255 24.74 -4.29 -8.76
CA LEU A 255 23.64 -4.24 -7.79
C LEU A 255 23.10 -2.82 -7.62
N THR A 256 23.97 -1.80 -7.61
CA THR A 256 23.52 -0.40 -7.60
C THR A 256 22.69 -0.07 -8.83
N GLN A 257 23.08 -0.50 -10.03
CA GLN A 257 22.28 -0.29 -11.24
C GLN A 257 20.91 -0.98 -11.15
N ARG A 258 20.83 -2.20 -10.60
CA ARG A 258 19.55 -2.88 -10.38
C ARG A 258 18.66 -2.12 -9.39
N LEU A 259 19.24 -1.57 -8.32
CA LEU A 259 18.50 -0.73 -7.38
C LEU A 259 18.02 0.56 -8.04
N LEU A 260 18.87 1.25 -8.81
CA LEU A 260 18.48 2.44 -9.59
C LEU A 260 17.34 2.15 -10.57
N ASN A 261 17.34 0.98 -11.23
CA ASN A 261 16.25 0.56 -12.10
C ASN A 261 14.93 0.42 -11.34
N LEU A 262 14.94 -0.03 -10.08
CA LEU A 262 13.74 -0.05 -9.24
C LEU A 262 13.26 1.36 -8.88
N PHE A 263 14.18 2.30 -8.62
CA PHE A 263 13.82 3.69 -8.39
C PHE A 263 13.10 4.29 -9.59
N VAL A 264 13.65 4.13 -10.80
CA VAL A 264 13.05 4.63 -12.05
C VAL A 264 11.70 3.93 -12.34
N ALA A 265 11.55 2.65 -11.97
CA ALA A 265 10.30 1.91 -12.19
C ALA A 265 9.19 2.25 -11.18
N GLU A 266 9.54 2.56 -9.93
CA GLU A 266 8.57 2.76 -8.83
C GLU A 266 8.22 4.23 -8.57
N LEU A 267 9.13 5.14 -8.96
CA LEU A 267 9.05 6.56 -8.72
C LEU A 267 9.18 7.32 -10.04
N ARG A 268 8.43 8.40 -10.17
CA ARG A 268 8.61 9.33 -11.29
C ARG A 268 9.81 10.21 -10.97
N ILE A 269 11.00 9.73 -11.32
CA ILE A 269 12.29 10.36 -11.06
C ILE A 269 12.44 11.63 -11.89
N ARG A 270 12.83 12.72 -11.25
CA ARG A 270 13.24 13.98 -11.88
C ARG A 270 14.76 14.07 -12.07
N LEU A 271 15.52 13.60 -11.09
CA LEU A 271 16.98 13.69 -11.05
C LEU A 271 17.55 12.59 -10.18
N ILE A 272 18.68 12.00 -10.58
CA ILE A 272 19.52 11.19 -9.71
C ILE A 272 20.96 11.71 -9.80
N LEU A 273 21.54 12.08 -8.67
CA LEU A 273 22.95 12.46 -8.56
C LEU A 273 23.76 11.29 -7.99
N PHE A 274 24.77 10.82 -8.73
CA PHE A 274 25.68 9.77 -8.30
C PHE A 274 26.93 9.74 -9.19
N ASN A 275 28.12 9.66 -8.59
CA ASN A 275 29.37 9.85 -9.32
C ASN A 275 29.89 8.61 -10.04
N ASP A 276 29.20 7.46 -9.96
CA ASP A 276 29.49 6.36 -10.88
C ASP A 276 28.95 6.69 -12.28
N THR A 277 29.83 7.21 -13.13
CA THR A 277 29.55 7.60 -14.52
C THR A 277 29.17 6.44 -15.44
N ARG A 278 29.22 5.19 -14.97
CA ARG A 278 28.76 4.00 -15.71
C ARG A 278 27.37 3.55 -15.29
N THR A 279 26.78 4.16 -14.26
CA THR A 279 25.38 3.94 -13.90
C THR A 279 24.45 4.90 -14.66
N ARG A 280 23.18 4.55 -14.79
CA ARG A 280 22.15 5.35 -15.47
C ARG A 280 20.83 5.32 -14.69
N PRO A 281 19.99 6.37 -14.73
CA PRO A 281 20.16 7.66 -15.42
C PRO A 281 20.76 8.72 -14.47
N THR A 282 22.02 8.56 -14.06
CA THR A 282 22.67 9.41 -13.05
C THR A 282 23.40 10.60 -13.66
N GLN A 283 23.54 11.67 -12.88
CA GLN A 283 24.38 12.83 -13.15
C GLN A 283 25.42 12.99 -12.05
N THR A 284 26.62 13.47 -12.36
CA THR A 284 27.66 13.68 -11.35
C THR A 284 27.46 14.98 -10.59
N TRP A 285 27.75 14.98 -9.29
CA TRP A 285 27.76 16.17 -8.46
C TRP A 285 28.81 16.04 -7.34
N PRO A 286 29.45 17.13 -6.88
CA PRO A 286 30.39 17.06 -5.78
C PRO A 286 29.85 16.26 -4.58
N ASN A 287 30.70 15.44 -3.97
CA ASN A 287 30.41 14.61 -2.79
C ASN A 287 29.42 13.43 -2.97
N HIS A 288 29.04 13.04 -4.18
CA HIS A 288 28.11 11.92 -4.43
C HIS A 288 28.81 10.59 -4.78
N HIS A 289 29.90 10.26 -4.09
CA HIS A 289 30.67 9.02 -4.31
C HIS A 289 30.24 7.86 -3.40
N ASN A 290 29.47 8.13 -2.35
CA ASN A 290 29.11 7.18 -1.29
C ASN A 290 27.60 7.07 -1.04
N HIS A 291 26.80 7.79 -1.81
CA HIS A 291 25.34 7.74 -1.86
C HIS A 291 24.88 8.22 -3.24
N PHE A 292 23.73 7.74 -3.71
CA PHE A 292 23.00 8.43 -4.77
C PHE A 292 21.87 9.25 -4.14
N HIS A 293 21.69 10.46 -4.64
CA HIS A 293 20.61 11.36 -4.28
C HIS A 293 19.52 11.27 -5.35
N ALA A 294 18.28 10.94 -4.98
CA ALA A 294 17.16 10.83 -5.92
C ALA A 294 16.07 11.86 -5.61
N ARG A 295 15.65 12.63 -6.62
CA ARG A 295 14.52 13.56 -6.54
C ARG A 295 13.36 13.07 -7.40
N ILE A 296 12.14 13.18 -6.88
CA ILE A 296 10.90 12.88 -7.61
C ILE A 296 10.14 14.16 -8.04
N TYR A 297 9.25 14.02 -9.02
CA TYR A 297 8.25 15.05 -9.37
C TYR A 297 7.06 15.07 -8.42
#